data_AF-A0A9Q4GFD5-F1
#
_entry.id   AF-A0A9Q4GFD5-F1
#
_cell.length_a   1.000
_cell.length_b   1.000
_cell.length_c   1.000
_cell.angle_alpha   90.00
_cell.angle_beta   90.00
_cell.angle_gamma   90.00
#
_symmetry.space_group_name_H-M   'P 1'
#
loop_
_entity.id
_entity.type
_entity.pdbx_description
1 polymer ?
#
loop_
_entity_poly.entity_id
_entity_poly.type
_entity_poly.pdbx_seq_one_letter_code
_entity_poly.pdbx_strand_id
1 'polypeptide(L)'
;MTPDLSENERDAVEYIRSAGDAYQSKLWKELDVTSRTGSRIAKRLEEKGVVKREQTTHDGNNTYRLVLAEEYRDDDAEEEEDEPATAGYELESVERRALRLIESEDGLPQSQLWKELDVSSRKGSRIASKLEDRGLVEREEGVHEGNRTYILYPVVEKLDYSLLVAGDMISPFIGEENPDPRSGSFTEWVYELAYSE
;
A
#
# COMPACT_ATOMS: atom_id res chain seq x y z
N MET A 1 19.54 -6.57 7.62
CA MET A 1 20.46 -6.08 8.67
C MET A 1 20.72 -4.63 8.35
N THR A 2 20.29 -3.70 9.20
CA THR A 2 20.61 -2.27 9.00
C THR A 2 22.14 -2.08 9.06
N PRO A 3 22.76 -1.46 8.05
CA PRO A 3 24.20 -1.24 8.01
C PRO A 3 24.58 -0.29 9.14
N ASP A 4 25.75 -0.51 9.73
CA ASP A 4 26.29 0.40 10.73
C ASP A 4 26.66 1.73 10.05
N LEU A 5 25.78 2.73 10.17
CA LEU A 5 25.96 4.07 9.64
C LEU A 5 26.54 5.00 10.71
N SER A 6 27.56 5.76 10.34
CA SER A 6 28.07 6.88 11.17
C SER A 6 27.04 8.02 11.23
N GLU A 7 27.15 8.92 12.21
CA GLU A 7 26.28 10.10 12.38
C GLU A 7 26.11 10.88 11.06
N ASN A 8 27.21 11.31 10.45
CA ASN A 8 27.19 12.03 9.17
C ASN A 8 26.61 11.22 7.99
N GLU A 9 26.62 9.88 8.05
CA GLU A 9 25.99 9.03 7.04
C GLU A 9 24.48 8.93 7.25
N ARG A 10 24.01 8.96 8.50
CA ARG A 10 22.57 9.02 8.81
C ARG A 10 21.98 10.35 8.38
N ASP A 11 22.63 11.46 8.73
CA ASP A 11 22.21 12.80 8.31
C ASP A 11 22.15 12.92 6.77
N ALA A 12 23.10 12.28 6.09
CA ALA A 12 23.10 12.22 4.63
C ALA A 12 21.91 11.42 4.08
N VAL A 13 21.57 10.28 4.69
CA VAL A 13 20.41 9.46 4.29
C VAL A 13 19.11 10.21 4.53
N GLU A 14 18.97 10.89 5.67
CA GLU A 14 17.80 11.72 6.00
C GLU A 14 17.63 12.87 4.99
N TYR A 15 18.72 13.56 4.65
CA TYR A 15 18.70 14.56 3.60
C TYR A 15 18.27 13.97 2.26
N ILE A 16 18.85 12.83 1.85
CA ILE A 16 18.51 12.22 0.55
C ILE A 16 17.05 11.78 0.52
N ARG A 17 16.49 11.34 1.65
CA ARG A 17 15.08 10.98 1.79
C ARG A 17 14.16 12.18 1.62
N SER A 18 14.49 13.30 2.26
CA SER A 18 13.67 14.53 2.21
C SER A 18 13.88 15.34 0.91
N ALA A 19 15.06 15.25 0.31
CA ALA A 19 15.40 15.91 -0.94
C ALA A 19 14.91 15.06 -2.12
N GLY A 20 13.68 15.33 -2.60
CA GLY A 20 13.11 14.64 -3.77
C GLY A 20 14.04 14.56 -5.00
N ASP A 21 14.99 15.50 -5.13
CA ASP A 21 16.16 15.40 -6.01
C ASP A 21 17.47 15.69 -5.26
N ALA A 22 18.06 14.64 -4.68
CA ALA A 22 19.33 14.73 -3.98
C ALA A 22 20.52 14.67 -4.94
N TYR A 23 21.16 15.81 -5.18
CA TYR A 23 22.45 15.88 -5.88
C TYR A 23 23.60 15.95 -4.89
N GLN A 24 24.71 15.29 -5.18
CA GLN A 24 25.91 15.29 -4.33
C GLN A 24 26.41 16.72 -4.01
N SER A 25 26.25 17.64 -4.98
CA SER A 25 26.62 19.04 -4.82
C SER A 25 25.73 19.84 -3.86
N LYS A 26 24.49 19.37 -3.64
CA LYS A 26 23.59 19.92 -2.63
C LYS A 26 23.79 19.21 -1.29
N LEU A 27 24.02 17.89 -1.30
CA LEU A 27 24.28 17.10 -0.10
C LEU A 27 25.36 17.72 0.80
N TRP A 28 26.53 18.07 0.25
CA TRP A 28 27.58 18.63 1.09
C TRP A 28 27.29 20.06 1.56
N LYS A 29 26.43 20.81 0.85
CA LYS A 29 25.99 22.14 1.31
C LYS A 29 25.01 22.01 2.47
N GLU A 30 24.10 21.03 2.40
CA GLU A 30 23.14 20.79 3.47
C GLU A 30 23.82 20.30 4.74
N LEU A 31 24.74 19.35 4.60
CA LEU A 31 25.49 18.81 5.75
C LEU A 31 26.55 19.77 6.29
N ASP A 32 26.68 20.98 5.73
CA ASP A 32 27.74 21.95 6.04
C ASP A 32 29.16 21.33 6.05
N VAL A 33 29.46 20.52 5.02
CA VAL A 33 30.76 19.85 4.87
C VAL A 33 31.46 20.22 3.57
N THR A 34 32.77 19.99 3.52
CA THR A 34 33.53 20.18 2.29
C THR A 34 33.10 19.20 1.19
N SER A 35 33.27 19.60 -0.07
CA SER A 35 32.98 18.73 -1.23
C SER A 35 33.75 17.40 -1.19
N ARG A 36 34.97 17.40 -0.65
CA ARG A 36 35.78 16.18 -0.46
C ARG A 36 35.18 15.26 0.60
N THR A 37 34.67 15.83 1.70
CA THR A 37 34.00 15.07 2.77
C THR A 37 32.67 14.51 2.28
N GLY A 38 31.81 15.33 1.66
CA GLY A 38 30.53 14.88 1.12
C GLY A 38 30.68 13.82 0.03
N SER A 39 31.70 13.94 -0.84
CA SER A 39 31.99 12.90 -1.84
C SER A 39 32.36 11.56 -1.21
N ARG A 40 33.08 11.57 -0.08
CA ARG A 40 33.42 10.34 0.65
C ARG A 40 32.22 9.73 1.35
N ILE A 41 31.28 10.55 1.84
CA ILE A 41 30.03 10.09 2.44
C ILE A 41 29.18 9.39 1.37
N ALA A 42 28.96 10.04 0.22
CA ALA A 42 28.21 9.45 -0.90
C ALA A 42 28.82 8.12 -1.38
N LYS A 43 30.15 8.04 -1.49
CA LYS A 43 30.84 6.80 -1.88
C LYS A 43 30.68 5.69 -0.84
N ARG A 44 30.78 6.02 0.46
CA ARG A 44 30.60 5.03 1.54
C ARG A 44 29.17 4.51 1.59
N LEU A 45 28.18 5.37 1.40
CA LEU A 45 26.78 4.96 1.29
C LEU A 45 26.55 4.05 0.08
N GLU A 46 27.20 4.33 -1.06
CA GLU A 46 27.15 3.47 -2.25
C GLU A 46 27.81 2.10 -1.99
N GLU A 47 28.99 2.06 -1.37
CA GLU A 47 29.69 0.82 -1.01
C GLU A 47 28.91 -0.01 0.01
N LYS A 48 28.15 0.64 0.89
CA LYS A 48 27.25 -0.01 1.86
C LYS A 48 25.91 -0.42 1.26
N GLY A 49 25.66 -0.15 -0.02
CA GLY A 49 24.40 -0.46 -0.70
C GLY A 49 23.23 0.48 -0.37
N VAL A 50 23.48 1.56 0.36
CA VAL A 50 22.44 2.48 0.84
C VAL A 50 21.93 3.42 -0.24
N VAL A 51 22.80 3.82 -1.15
CA VAL A 51 22.46 4.70 -2.27
C VAL A 51 23.07 4.21 -3.59
N LYS A 52 22.40 4.49 -4.69
CA LYS A 52 22.95 4.41 -6.04
C LYS A 52 23.35 5.80 -6.53
N ARG A 53 24.43 5.89 -7.30
CA ARG A 53 24.95 7.15 -7.86
C ARG A 53 24.80 7.16 -9.38
N GLU A 54 24.04 8.12 -9.90
CA GLU A 54 23.84 8.30 -11.33
C GLU A 54 24.56 9.56 -11.81
N GLN A 55 25.41 9.45 -12.84
CA GLN A 55 26.09 10.62 -13.42
C GLN A 55 25.06 11.55 -14.07
N THR A 56 25.13 12.82 -13.73
CA THR A 56 24.25 13.86 -14.27
C THR A 56 24.97 15.20 -14.34
N THR A 57 24.36 16.17 -15.01
CA THR A 57 24.85 17.55 -15.03
C THR A 57 23.88 18.41 -14.25
N HIS A 58 24.37 19.10 -13.21
CA HIS A 58 23.58 20.03 -12.43
C HIS A 58 24.32 21.38 -12.37
N ASP A 59 23.63 22.47 -12.68
CA ASP A 59 24.20 23.82 -12.76
C ASP A 59 25.51 23.90 -13.60
N GLY A 60 25.53 23.21 -14.75
CA GLY A 60 26.68 23.20 -15.67
C GLY A 60 27.89 22.39 -15.22
N ASN A 61 27.80 21.65 -14.10
CA ASN A 61 28.88 20.80 -13.60
C ASN A 61 28.45 19.33 -13.58
N ASN A 62 29.38 18.42 -13.92
CA ASN A 62 29.17 16.99 -13.76
C ASN A 62 29.07 16.67 -12.27
N THR A 63 27.93 16.10 -11.86
CA THR A 63 27.64 15.71 -10.48
C THR A 63 26.97 14.34 -10.48
N TYR A 64 26.64 13.83 -9.30
CA TYR A 64 25.90 12.58 -9.15
C TYR A 64 24.55 12.87 -8.51
N ARG A 65 23.50 12.26 -9.05
CA ARG A 65 22.21 12.11 -8.36
C ARG A 65 22.32 10.91 -7.42
N LEU A 66 21.88 11.07 -6.18
CA LEU A 66 21.90 10.05 -5.15
C LEU A 66 20.48 9.50 -4.99
N VAL A 67 20.31 8.20 -5.18
CA VAL A 67 19.02 7.53 -5.09
C VAL A 67 19.10 6.50 -3.98
N LEU A 68 18.24 6.58 -2.96
CA LEU A 68 18.18 5.56 -1.92
C LEU A 68 17.84 4.19 -2.53
N ALA A 69 18.56 3.15 -2.10
CA ALA A 69 18.19 1.79 -2.41
C ALA A 69 16.85 1.46 -1.75
N GLU A 70 16.10 0.55 -2.38
CA GLU A 70 14.72 0.20 -2.00
C GLU A 70 14.61 -0.15 -0.50
N GLU A 71 15.57 -0.92 0.02
CA GLU A 71 15.64 -1.33 1.42
C GLU A 71 15.89 -0.18 2.44
N TYR A 72 16.20 1.05 2.00
CA TYR A 72 16.41 2.24 2.86
C TYR A 72 15.47 3.39 2.55
N ARG A 73 14.46 3.17 1.71
CA ARG A 73 13.37 4.15 1.54
C ARG A 73 12.49 4.24 2.80
N ASP A 74 12.74 3.38 3.80
CA ASP A 74 11.99 3.06 5.02
C ASP A 74 10.56 2.60 4.77
N ASP A 75 10.25 1.53 5.49
CA ASP A 75 8.96 0.96 5.83
C ASP A 75 8.07 1.95 6.62
N ASP A 76 7.92 3.20 6.16
CA ASP A 76 6.63 3.90 6.29
C ASP A 76 5.75 3.34 5.19
N ALA A 77 5.28 2.14 5.51
CA ALA A 77 4.47 1.24 4.73
C ALA A 77 3.68 1.97 3.62
N GLU A 78 4.07 1.69 2.37
CA GLU A 78 3.10 1.01 1.54
C GLU A 78 2.59 -0.17 2.36
N GLU A 79 1.57 0.08 3.16
CA GLU A 79 0.47 -0.84 3.25
C GLU A 79 0.00 -0.99 1.79
N GLU A 80 0.67 -1.87 1.05
CA GLU A 80 -0.09 -2.90 0.36
C GLU A 80 -0.77 -3.76 1.45
N GLU A 81 -1.64 -3.11 2.25
CA GLU A 81 -2.80 -3.76 2.82
C GLU A 81 -3.47 -4.35 1.61
N ASP A 82 -3.46 -5.68 1.54
CA ASP A 82 -4.29 -6.53 0.71
C ASP A 82 -5.29 -5.65 -0.04
N GLU A 83 -5.08 -5.31 -1.33
CA GLU A 83 -6.15 -4.61 -2.04
C GLU A 83 -7.37 -5.51 -1.88
N PRO A 84 -8.40 -5.13 -1.06
CA PRO A 84 -9.62 -5.89 -1.11
C PRO A 84 -10.07 -5.73 -2.55
N ALA A 85 -10.55 -6.81 -3.15
CA ALA A 85 -11.00 -6.84 -4.52
C ALA A 85 -12.02 -5.72 -4.75
N THR A 86 -11.56 -4.51 -5.08
CA THR A 86 -12.42 -3.38 -5.42
C THR A 86 -12.88 -3.56 -6.86
N ALA A 87 -13.26 -4.79 -7.24
CA ALA A 87 -13.84 -5.21 -8.51
C ALA A 87 -13.36 -4.43 -9.77
N GLY A 88 -12.07 -4.04 -9.82
CA GLY A 88 -11.50 -3.25 -10.92
C GLY A 88 -11.92 -1.78 -11.04
N TYR A 89 -12.43 -1.14 -9.97
CA TYR A 89 -12.83 0.27 -9.98
C TYR A 89 -11.69 1.22 -9.60
N GLU A 90 -11.36 2.18 -10.48
CA GLU A 90 -10.51 3.32 -10.10
C GLU A 90 -11.25 4.24 -9.11
N LEU A 91 -10.91 4.14 -7.84
CA LEU A 91 -11.44 4.98 -6.76
C LEU A 91 -10.50 6.16 -6.47
N GLU A 92 -11.05 7.33 -6.19
CA GLU A 92 -10.25 8.44 -5.64
C GLU A 92 -9.74 8.08 -4.21
N SER A 93 -8.66 8.70 -3.75
CA SER A 93 -8.08 8.41 -2.42
C SER A 93 -9.09 8.53 -1.27
N VAL A 94 -9.98 9.53 -1.36
CA VAL A 94 -11.04 9.74 -0.36
C VAL A 94 -12.15 8.70 -0.45
N GLU A 95 -12.43 8.17 -1.64
CA GLU A 95 -13.44 7.12 -1.85
C GLU A 95 -12.92 5.78 -1.32
N ARG A 96 -11.63 5.47 -1.54
CA ARG A 96 -10.98 4.28 -0.93
C ARG A 96 -11.00 4.33 0.59
N ARG A 97 -10.62 5.47 1.17
CA ARG A 97 -10.67 5.66 2.62
C ARG A 97 -12.10 5.51 3.16
N ALA A 98 -13.09 6.01 2.43
CA ALA A 98 -14.49 5.86 2.80
C ALA A 98 -14.95 4.39 2.76
N LEU A 99 -14.57 3.65 1.73
CA LEU A 99 -14.90 2.23 1.60
C LEU A 99 -14.28 1.41 2.73
N ARG A 100 -12.98 1.61 3.03
CA ARG A 100 -12.31 0.90 4.14
C ARG A 100 -12.99 1.14 5.49
N LEU A 101 -13.42 2.37 5.78
CA LEU A 101 -14.16 2.68 7.01
C LEU A 101 -15.50 1.94 7.09
N ILE A 102 -16.16 1.75 5.95
CA ILE A 102 -17.43 1.02 5.86
C ILE A 102 -17.18 -0.49 5.99
N GLU A 103 -16.10 -1.02 5.42
CA GLU A 103 -15.72 -2.44 5.53
C GLU A 103 -15.27 -2.83 6.93
N SER A 104 -14.66 -1.91 7.68
CA SER A 104 -14.18 -2.17 9.04
C SER A 104 -15.28 -2.25 10.10
N GLU A 105 -16.50 -1.83 9.78
CA GLU A 105 -17.62 -1.68 10.71
C GLU A 105 -18.84 -2.46 10.20
N ASP A 106 -19.54 -3.17 11.10
CA ASP A 106 -20.80 -3.85 10.76
C ASP A 106 -21.97 -2.84 10.77
N GLY A 107 -21.94 -1.93 9.79
CA GLY A 107 -22.92 -0.85 9.62
C GLY A 107 -22.44 0.50 10.13
N LEU A 108 -22.02 1.38 9.23
CA LEU A 108 -21.51 2.72 9.54
C LEU A 108 -22.57 3.81 9.30
N PRO A 109 -22.99 4.60 10.31
CA PRO A 109 -23.87 5.74 10.10
C PRO A 109 -23.26 6.78 9.15
N GLN A 110 -24.01 7.25 8.13
CA GLN A 110 -23.49 8.25 7.19
C GLN A 110 -22.95 9.52 7.88
N SER A 111 -23.63 9.99 8.92
CA SER A 111 -23.17 11.13 9.69
C SER A 111 -21.82 10.91 10.36
N GLN A 112 -21.51 9.66 10.73
CA GLN A 112 -20.22 9.27 11.30
C GLN A 112 -19.16 9.20 10.21
N LEU A 113 -19.47 8.61 9.05
CA LEU A 113 -18.55 8.58 7.90
C LEU A 113 -18.01 9.99 7.56
N TRP A 114 -18.86 11.01 7.56
CA TRP A 114 -18.42 12.37 7.24
C TRP A 114 -17.46 12.95 8.29
N LYS A 115 -17.70 12.65 9.57
CA LYS A 115 -16.84 13.06 10.68
C LYS A 115 -15.46 12.39 10.55
N GLU A 116 -15.43 11.08 10.32
CA GLU A 116 -14.19 10.30 10.17
C GLU A 116 -13.37 10.72 8.94
N LEU A 117 -14.05 11.07 7.85
CA LEU A 117 -13.42 11.57 6.63
C LEU A 117 -12.98 13.04 6.70
N ASP A 118 -13.38 13.77 7.73
CA ASP A 118 -13.24 15.24 7.85
C ASP A 118 -13.78 15.97 6.60
N VAL A 119 -15.02 15.64 6.21
CA VAL A 119 -15.69 16.24 5.05
C VAL A 119 -17.05 16.80 5.37
N SER A 120 -17.49 17.81 4.60
CA SER A 120 -18.86 18.29 4.68
C SER A 120 -19.87 17.20 4.33
N SER A 121 -21.08 17.27 4.90
CA SER A 121 -22.18 16.35 4.59
C SER A 121 -22.51 16.24 3.09
N ARG A 122 -22.41 17.35 2.34
CA ARG A 122 -22.60 17.35 0.87
C ARG A 122 -21.52 16.57 0.13
N LYS A 123 -20.26 16.64 0.59
CA LYS A 123 -19.14 15.91 -0.02
C LYS A 123 -19.21 14.44 0.38
N GLY A 124 -19.44 14.15 1.65
CA GLY A 124 -19.60 12.79 2.14
C GLY A 124 -20.80 12.06 1.53
N SER A 125 -21.94 12.74 1.36
CA SER A 125 -23.11 12.18 0.66
C SER A 125 -22.80 11.85 -0.80
N ARG A 126 -22.02 12.68 -1.51
CA ARG A 126 -21.58 12.35 -2.89
C ARG A 126 -20.67 11.14 -2.93
N ILE A 127 -19.71 11.04 -2.01
CA ILE A 127 -18.79 9.89 -1.91
C ILE A 127 -19.59 8.61 -1.68
N ALA A 128 -20.45 8.60 -0.66
CA ALA A 128 -21.29 7.44 -0.38
C ALA A 128 -22.17 7.07 -1.57
N SER A 129 -22.61 8.03 -2.39
CA SER A 129 -23.54 7.76 -3.51
C SER A 129 -22.79 7.16 -4.69
N LYS A 130 -21.58 7.65 -4.96
CA LYS A 130 -20.70 7.01 -5.93
C LYS A 130 -20.32 5.58 -5.54
N LEU A 131 -20.09 5.31 -4.25
CA LEU A 131 -19.80 3.94 -3.79
C LEU A 131 -21.02 3.03 -3.96
N GLU A 132 -22.22 3.52 -3.64
CA GLU A 132 -23.48 2.83 -3.84
C GLU A 132 -23.80 2.59 -5.33
N ASP A 133 -23.61 3.59 -6.19
CA ASP A 133 -23.80 3.50 -7.65
C ASP A 133 -22.83 2.47 -8.29
N ARG A 134 -21.65 2.28 -7.70
CA ARG A 134 -20.67 1.27 -8.11
C ARG A 134 -20.96 -0.12 -7.53
N GLY A 135 -22.00 -0.27 -6.71
CA GLY A 135 -22.34 -1.53 -6.06
C GLY A 135 -21.34 -1.99 -5.00
N LEU A 136 -20.55 -1.06 -4.42
CA LEU A 136 -19.55 -1.37 -3.39
C LEU A 136 -20.12 -1.23 -1.98
N VAL A 137 -21.21 -0.48 -1.82
CA VAL A 137 -21.85 -0.17 -0.54
C VAL A 137 -23.37 -0.18 -0.70
N GLU A 138 -24.07 -0.71 0.29
CA GLU A 138 -25.52 -0.62 0.42
C GLU A 138 -25.92 0.34 1.53
N ARG A 139 -27.14 0.88 1.44
CA ARG A 139 -27.71 1.79 2.44
C ARG A 139 -29.03 1.30 2.97
N GLU A 140 -29.15 1.34 4.28
CA GLU A 140 -30.41 1.07 4.97
C GLU A 140 -30.84 2.27 5.81
N GLU A 141 -32.14 2.53 5.91
CA GLU A 141 -32.63 3.56 6.82
C GLU A 141 -32.40 3.15 8.28
N GLY A 142 -31.81 4.04 9.07
CA GLY A 142 -31.55 3.82 10.49
C GLY A 142 -31.65 5.09 11.33
N VAL A 143 -31.30 4.95 12.60
CA VAL A 143 -31.27 6.04 13.57
C VAL A 143 -29.93 6.04 14.27
N HIS A 144 -29.24 7.17 14.25
CA HIS A 144 -27.99 7.38 14.97
C HIS A 144 -28.11 8.64 15.82
N GLU A 145 -27.80 8.53 17.11
CA GLU A 145 -27.90 9.64 18.08
C GLU A 145 -29.29 10.34 18.06
N GLY A 146 -30.36 9.57 17.83
CA GLY A 146 -31.74 10.09 17.78
C GLY A 146 -32.13 10.79 16.47
N ASN A 147 -31.24 10.86 15.49
CA ASN A 147 -31.51 11.42 14.16
C ASN A 147 -31.62 10.31 13.12
N ARG A 148 -32.57 10.45 12.18
CA ARG A 148 -32.67 9.55 11.02
C ARG A 148 -31.45 9.75 10.11
N THR A 149 -30.79 8.67 9.76
CA THR A 149 -29.64 8.63 8.85
C THR A 149 -29.68 7.32 8.07
N TYR A 150 -28.93 7.20 7.00
CA TYR A 150 -28.64 5.88 6.45
C TYR A 150 -27.47 5.24 7.20
N ILE A 151 -27.54 3.93 7.34
CA ILE A 151 -26.43 3.06 7.75
C ILE A 151 -25.85 2.45 6.48
N LEU A 152 -24.53 2.53 6.35
CA LEU A 152 -23.77 2.05 5.21
C LEU A 152 -23.22 0.67 5.52
N TYR A 153 -23.42 -0.28 4.62
CA TYR A 153 -22.90 -1.65 4.72
C TYR A 153 -22.01 -1.94 3.51
N PRO A 154 -20.88 -2.64 3.67
CA PRO A 154 -20.10 -3.08 2.53
C PRO A 154 -20.91 -4.09 1.72
N VAL A 155 -20.90 -3.95 0.39
CA VAL A 155 -21.40 -5.01 -0.49
C VAL A 155 -20.32 -6.08 -0.54
N VAL A 156 -20.49 -7.11 0.27
CA VAL A 156 -19.67 -8.32 0.14
C VAL A 156 -20.12 -8.99 -1.15
N GLU A 157 -19.31 -8.88 -2.21
CA GLU A 157 -19.53 -9.74 -3.38
C GLU A 157 -19.64 -11.16 -2.86
N LYS A 158 -20.75 -11.84 -3.16
CA LYS A 158 -20.86 -13.27 -2.90
C LYS A 158 -19.87 -13.95 -3.81
N LEU A 159 -18.63 -14.09 -3.34
CA LEU A 159 -17.62 -14.89 -3.99
C LEU A 159 -18.21 -16.28 -4.17
N ASP A 160 -18.16 -16.78 -5.40
CA ASP A 160 -18.57 -18.14 -5.68
C ASP A 160 -17.50 -19.10 -5.13
N TYR A 161 -17.64 -19.42 -3.84
CA TYR A 161 -16.74 -20.34 -3.15
C TYR A 161 -16.78 -21.76 -3.75
N SER A 162 -17.73 -22.09 -4.64
CA SER A 162 -17.69 -23.35 -5.37
C SER A 162 -16.43 -23.49 -6.24
N LEU A 163 -15.80 -22.38 -6.63
CA LEU A 163 -14.53 -22.41 -7.36
C LEU A 163 -13.34 -22.85 -6.49
N LEU A 164 -13.49 -22.80 -5.17
CA LEU A 164 -12.47 -23.20 -4.20
C LEU A 164 -12.63 -24.64 -3.73
N VAL A 165 -13.68 -25.35 -4.17
CA VAL A 165 -14.06 -26.67 -3.65
C VAL A 165 -14.36 -27.61 -4.82
N ALA A 166 -14.00 -28.88 -4.68
CA ALA A 166 -14.51 -29.96 -5.53
C ALA A 166 -15.02 -31.08 -4.63
N GLY A 167 -16.23 -31.58 -4.87
CA GLY A 167 -16.90 -32.49 -3.92
C GLY A 167 -16.98 -31.87 -2.53
N ASP A 168 -16.49 -32.58 -1.51
CA ASP A 168 -16.38 -32.12 -0.13
C ASP A 168 -14.98 -31.57 0.22
N MET A 169 -14.09 -31.40 -0.76
CA MET A 169 -12.69 -31.05 -0.55
C MET A 169 -12.35 -29.65 -1.04
N ILE A 170 -11.65 -28.89 -0.19
CA ILE A 170 -11.10 -27.57 -0.51
C ILE A 170 -9.86 -27.73 -1.41
N SER A 171 -9.71 -26.87 -2.42
CA SER A 171 -8.53 -26.82 -3.30
C SER A 171 -7.22 -26.67 -2.50
N PRO A 172 -6.16 -27.42 -2.83
CA PRO A 172 -4.89 -27.33 -2.12
C PRO A 172 -4.11 -26.05 -2.46
N PHE A 173 -4.56 -25.27 -3.45
CA PHE A 173 -3.92 -24.04 -3.89
C PHE A 173 -4.44 -22.77 -3.22
N ILE A 174 -5.34 -22.87 -2.23
CA ILE A 174 -5.82 -21.69 -1.51
C ILE A 174 -4.65 -21.01 -0.80
N GLY A 175 -4.42 -19.74 -1.12
CA GLY A 175 -3.34 -18.93 -0.55
C GLY A 175 -1.96 -19.21 -1.12
N GLU A 176 -1.81 -20.07 -2.15
CA GLU A 176 -0.52 -20.23 -2.84
C GLU A 176 -0.33 -19.15 -3.91
N GLU A 177 0.76 -18.39 -3.81
CA GLU A 177 1.11 -17.33 -4.78
C GLU A 177 1.58 -17.88 -6.14
N ASN A 178 2.13 -19.10 -6.16
CA ASN A 178 2.63 -19.74 -7.37
C ASN A 178 2.24 -21.23 -7.42
N PRO A 179 0.98 -21.54 -7.77
CA PRO A 179 0.48 -22.91 -7.74
C PRO A 179 1.20 -23.80 -8.76
N ASP A 180 1.77 -24.92 -8.29
CA ASP A 180 2.35 -25.94 -9.16
C ASP A 180 1.34 -27.06 -9.46
N PRO A 181 0.82 -27.17 -10.70
CA PRO A 181 -0.11 -28.23 -11.08
C PRO A 181 0.52 -29.63 -11.09
N ARG A 182 1.83 -29.75 -10.87
CA ARG A 182 2.55 -31.03 -10.72
C ARG A 182 2.90 -31.34 -9.26
N SER A 183 2.38 -30.57 -8.30
CA SER A 183 2.63 -30.81 -6.89
C SER A 183 2.06 -32.15 -6.41
N GLY A 184 2.69 -32.71 -5.38
CA GLY A 184 2.20 -33.93 -4.73
C GLY A 184 0.84 -33.71 -4.07
N SER A 185 0.64 -32.55 -3.42
CA SER A 185 -0.62 -32.19 -2.75
C SER A 185 -1.79 -32.11 -3.73
N PHE A 186 -1.59 -31.54 -4.93
CA PHE A 186 -2.61 -31.53 -5.97
C PHE A 186 -2.90 -32.93 -6.52
N THR A 187 -1.85 -33.74 -6.71
CA THR A 187 -2.02 -35.13 -7.17
C THR A 187 -2.81 -35.98 -6.17
N GLU A 188 -2.50 -35.85 -4.88
CA GLU A 188 -3.21 -36.53 -3.79
C GLU A 188 -4.67 -36.05 -3.70
N TRP A 189 -4.91 -34.74 -3.78
CA TRP A 189 -6.25 -34.17 -3.81
C TRP A 189 -7.10 -34.70 -4.98
N VAL A 190 -6.54 -34.76 -6.20
CA VAL A 190 -7.24 -35.34 -7.36
C VAL A 190 -7.51 -36.83 -7.17
N TYR A 191 -6.58 -37.57 -6.55
CA TYR A 191 -6.75 -38.99 -6.26
C TYR A 191 -7.90 -39.20 -5.26
N GLU A 192 -7.92 -38.45 -4.15
CA GLU A 192 -9.01 -38.54 -3.16
C GLU A 192 -10.37 -38.20 -3.77
N LEU A 193 -10.47 -37.17 -4.62
CA LEU A 193 -11.71 -36.86 -5.34
C LEU A 193 -12.18 -37.99 -6.26
N ALA A 194 -11.25 -38.68 -6.92
CA ALA A 194 -11.57 -39.76 -7.85
C ALA A 194 -11.98 -41.07 -7.16
N TYR A 195 -11.60 -41.27 -5.89
CA TYR A 195 -11.74 -42.55 -5.18
C TYR A 195 -12.48 -42.45 -3.83
N SER A 196 -13.13 -41.32 -3.52
CA SER A 196 -13.88 -41.09 -2.27
C SER A 196 -15.36 -41.52 -2.31
N GLU A 197 -15.75 -42.41 -3.22
CA GLU A 197 -17.10 -43.01 -3.25
C GLU A 197 -17.32 -44.12 -2.21
#